data_AF-A0A834EL17-F1
#
_entry.id   AF-A0A834EL17-F1
#
_cell.length_a   1.000
_cell.length_b   1.000
_cell.length_c   1.000
_cell.angle_alpha   90.00
_cell.angle_beta   90.00
_cell.angle_gamma   90.00
#
_symmetry.space_group_name_H-M   'P 1'
#
loop_
_entity.id
_entity.type
_entity.pdbx_description
1 polymer ?
#
loop_
_entity_poly.entity_id
_entity_poly.type
_entity_poly.pdbx_seq_one_letter_code
_entity_poly.pdbx_strand_id
1 'polypeptide(L)'
;MAVTTEGARRKERVLCLFDVDGTLTPARQKIDPEVAAFLQKLRSRVQIGVVGGSDYSKIAEQLGEGDEVIEKFDYVFAENGTVQYKHGRLLSKQWNLHRVSEWHAEHLAHRPELHPGRANRVL
;
A
#
# COMPACT_ATOMS: atom_id res chain seq x y z
N MET A 1 -31.42 19.43 -19.26
CA MET A 1 -29.95 19.61 -19.38
C MET A 1 -29.31 18.35 -18.84
N ALA A 2 -29.02 17.36 -19.70
CA ALA A 2 -28.30 16.16 -19.30
C ALA A 2 -26.81 16.54 -19.21
N VAL A 3 -26.29 16.68 -17.99
CA VAL A 3 -24.85 16.86 -17.78
C VAL A 3 -24.18 15.55 -18.19
N THR A 4 -23.34 15.61 -19.21
CA THR A 4 -22.65 14.48 -19.83
C THR A 4 -21.78 13.74 -18.82
N THR A 5 -22.17 12.51 -18.47
CA THR A 5 -21.50 11.57 -17.53
C THR A 5 -20.21 10.94 -18.08
N GLU A 6 -19.84 11.24 -19.31
CA GLU A 6 -18.72 10.62 -20.04
C GLU A 6 -17.35 11.02 -19.49
N GLY A 7 -17.19 12.27 -19.04
CA GLY A 7 -15.94 12.78 -18.47
C GLY A 7 -15.59 12.14 -17.12
N ALA A 8 -16.59 11.90 -16.27
CA ALA A 8 -16.40 11.26 -14.96
C ALA A 8 -16.01 9.78 -15.11
N ARG A 9 -16.67 9.05 -16.04
CA ARG A 9 -16.45 7.62 -16.27
C ARG A 9 -15.08 7.27 -16.85
N ARG A 10 -14.38 8.25 -17.45
CA ARG A 10 -13.02 8.07 -18.03
C ARG A 10 -11.92 8.23 -16.98
N LYS A 11 -12.13 9.05 -15.94
CA LYS A 11 -11.21 9.20 -14.80
C LYS A 11 -10.99 7.90 -14.03
N GLU A 12 -12.04 7.09 -13.92
CA GLU A 12 -12.03 5.85 -13.11
C GLU A 12 -11.30 4.67 -13.76
N ARG A 13 -10.82 4.82 -15.00
CA ARG A 13 -10.20 3.71 -15.73
C ARG A 13 -8.69 3.65 -15.59
N VAL A 14 -8.06 4.70 -15.06
CA VAL A 14 -6.60 4.79 -14.92
C VAL A 14 -6.27 5.18 -13.49
N LEU A 15 -5.48 4.32 -12.84
CA LEU A 15 -4.93 4.53 -11.51
C LEU A 15 -3.41 4.66 -11.62
N CYS A 16 -2.87 5.77 -11.17
CA CYS A 16 -1.44 5.91 -10.91
C CYS A 16 -1.16 5.57 -9.45
N LEU A 17 -0.42 4.50 -9.21
CA LEU A 17 -0.03 4.04 -7.88
C LEU A 17 1.45 4.33 -7.68
N PHE A 18 1.77 5.08 -6.63
CA PHE A 18 3.13 5.52 -6.32
C PHE A 18 3.65 4.88 -5.05
N ASP A 19 4.92 4.50 -5.05
CA ASP A 19 5.65 4.26 -3.81
C ASP A 19 5.86 5.59 -3.06
N VAL A 20 6.14 5.54 -1.76
CA VAL A 20 6.32 6.73 -0.91
C VAL A 20 7.79 7.15 -0.86
N ASP A 21 8.61 6.39 -0.12
CA ASP A 21 10.00 6.73 0.15
C ASP A 21 10.88 6.59 -1.09
N GLY A 22 11.61 7.64 -1.45
CA GLY A 22 12.48 7.68 -2.63
C GLY A 22 11.74 7.88 -3.96
N THR A 23 10.40 7.87 -3.95
CA THR A 23 9.57 8.12 -5.14
C THR A 23 8.82 9.44 -5.05
N LEU A 24 7.99 9.63 -4.01
CA LEU A 24 7.26 10.89 -3.79
C LEU A 24 7.97 11.80 -2.80
N THR A 25 8.71 11.24 -1.87
CA THR A 25 9.43 11.98 -0.82
C THR A 25 10.87 11.48 -0.72
N PRO A 26 11.83 12.30 -0.26
CA PRO A 26 13.07 11.76 0.29
C PRO A 26 12.73 10.81 1.45
N ALA A 27 13.54 9.76 1.63
CA ALA A 27 13.24 8.71 2.60
C ALA A 27 12.91 9.27 4.00
N ARG A 28 11.73 8.95 4.51
CA ARG A 28 11.17 9.38 5.81
C ARG A 28 11.04 10.90 5.99
N GLN A 29 11.05 11.67 4.91
CA GLN A 29 10.85 13.12 4.94
C GLN A 29 9.49 13.50 4.37
N LYS A 30 9.08 14.75 4.64
CA LYS A 30 7.85 15.33 4.08
C LYS A 30 7.97 15.52 2.57
N ILE A 31 6.84 15.42 1.90
CA ILE A 31 6.70 15.69 0.47
C ILE A 31 7.03 17.15 0.16
N ASP A 32 7.69 17.36 -0.98
CA ASP A 32 7.90 18.69 -1.52
C ASP A 32 6.55 19.32 -1.93
N PRO A 33 6.25 20.57 -1.54
CA PRO A 33 5.02 21.26 -1.93
C PRO A 33 4.74 21.26 -3.44
N GLU A 34 5.77 21.34 -4.28
CA GLU A 34 5.62 21.32 -5.74
C GLU A 34 5.16 19.96 -6.24
N VAL A 35 5.70 18.87 -5.68
CA VAL A 35 5.29 17.50 -6.00
C VAL A 35 3.86 17.25 -5.52
N ALA A 36 3.51 17.71 -4.32
CA ALA A 36 2.14 17.62 -3.80
C ALA A 36 1.13 18.35 -4.70
N ALA A 37 1.45 19.58 -5.13
CA ALA A 37 0.62 20.36 -6.06
C ALA A 37 0.49 19.66 -7.43
N PHE A 38 1.57 19.07 -7.93
CA PHE A 38 1.55 18.30 -9.17
C PHE A 38 0.62 17.09 -9.07
N LEU A 39 0.68 16.33 -7.97
CA LEU A 39 -0.19 15.17 -7.76
C LEU A 39 -1.67 15.57 -7.73
N GLN A 40 -2.02 16.69 -7.09
CA GLN A 40 -3.39 17.20 -7.11
C GLN A 40 -3.83 17.61 -8.53
N LYS A 41 -2.94 18.21 -9.32
CA LYS A 41 -3.20 18.49 -10.74
C LYS A 41 -3.36 17.20 -11.54
N LEU A 42 -2.57 16.16 -11.28
CA LEU A 42 -2.68 14.85 -11.93
C LEU A 42 -4.00 14.16 -11.60
N ARG A 43 -4.47 14.26 -10.35
CA ARG A 43 -5.77 13.76 -9.88
C ARG A 43 -6.97 14.35 -10.64
N SER A 44 -6.79 15.52 -11.26
CA SER A 44 -7.80 16.09 -12.16
C SER A 44 -8.00 15.28 -13.45
N ARG A 45 -7.11 14.33 -13.78
CA ARG A 45 -7.13 13.53 -15.01
C ARG A 45 -7.26 12.02 -14.78
N VAL A 46 -6.66 11.51 -13.71
CA VAL A 46 -6.63 10.07 -13.37
C VAL A 46 -6.88 9.89 -11.86
N GLN A 47 -7.18 8.67 -11.43
CA GLN A 47 -7.12 8.35 -10.01
C GLN A 47 -5.66 8.24 -9.56
N ILE A 48 -5.38 8.69 -8.35
CA ILE A 48 -4.04 8.56 -7.75
C ILE A 48 -4.12 7.80 -6.44
N GLY A 49 -3.09 7.00 -6.16
CA GLY A 49 -2.94 6.35 -4.88
C GLY A 49 -1.48 6.17 -4.50
N VAL A 50 -1.27 5.86 -3.22
CA VAL A 50 0.06 5.56 -2.67
C VAL A 50 0.09 4.18 -2.06
N VAL A 51 1.24 3.52 -2.17
CA VAL A 51 1.55 2.27 -1.50
C VAL A 51 2.87 2.40 -0.76
N GLY A 52 2.92 1.94 0.49
CA GLY A 52 4.15 1.93 1.26
C GLY A 52 4.19 0.73 2.21
N GLY A 53 5.41 0.26 2.51
CA GLY A 53 5.62 -0.78 3.52
C GLY A 53 5.42 -0.28 4.95
N SER A 54 5.44 1.03 5.14
CA SER A 54 5.19 1.68 6.42
C SER A 54 3.72 1.63 6.82
N ASP A 55 3.52 1.73 8.12
CA ASP A 55 2.29 2.03 8.83
C ASP A 55 1.66 3.35 8.36
N TYR A 56 0.32 3.43 8.42
CA TYR A 56 -0.46 4.57 7.93
C TYR A 56 0.01 5.91 8.51
N SER A 57 0.29 5.97 9.82
CA SER A 57 0.72 7.21 10.48
C SER A 57 1.99 7.78 9.88
N LYS A 58 2.96 6.94 9.50
CA LYS A 58 4.21 7.40 8.87
C LYS A 58 3.94 7.94 7.46
N ILE A 59 3.11 7.26 6.69
CA ILE A 59 2.70 7.74 5.36
C ILE A 59 1.95 9.08 5.47
N ALA A 60 1.07 9.21 6.47
CA ALA A 60 0.32 10.42 6.73
C ALA A 60 1.23 11.60 7.11
N GLU A 61 2.21 11.39 7.99
CA GLU A 61 3.21 12.40 8.37
C GLU A 61 4.03 12.91 7.18
N GLN A 62 4.32 12.03 6.20
CA GLN A 62 5.10 12.39 5.02
C GLN A 62 4.28 13.13 3.96
N LEU A 63 3.01 12.74 3.76
CA LEU A 63 2.19 13.19 2.63
C LEU A 63 1.15 14.25 3.00
N GLY A 64 1.04 14.60 4.28
CA GLY A 64 0.10 15.62 4.75
C GLY A 64 0.24 15.91 6.24
N GLU A 65 -0.81 16.52 6.79
CA GLU A 65 -0.95 16.74 8.22
C GLU A 65 -2.18 15.97 8.73
N GLY A 66 -2.00 15.15 9.76
CA GLY A 66 -3.09 14.31 10.28
C GLY A 66 -3.68 13.38 9.20
N ASP A 67 -5.00 13.41 9.02
CA ASP A 67 -5.72 12.54 8.08
C ASP A 67 -5.89 13.13 6.66
N GLU A 68 -5.22 14.23 6.33
CA GLU A 68 -5.33 14.83 4.99
C GLU A 68 -4.93 13.87 3.85
N VAL A 69 -4.09 12.88 4.11
CA VAL A 69 -3.59 11.95 3.09
C VAL A 69 -4.74 11.15 2.43
N ILE A 70 -5.76 10.75 3.20
CA ILE A 70 -6.90 9.99 2.66
C ILE A 70 -7.88 10.86 1.88
N GLU A 71 -7.79 12.18 2.03
CA GLU A 71 -8.56 13.15 1.25
C GLU A 71 -7.81 13.54 -0.03
N LYS A 72 -6.48 13.65 0.04
CA LYS A 72 -5.58 14.04 -1.06
C LYS A 72 -5.41 12.94 -2.11
N PHE A 73 -5.51 11.67 -1.71
CA PHE A 73 -5.38 10.50 -2.58
C PHE A 73 -6.67 9.70 -2.66
N ASP A 74 -6.95 9.11 -3.83
CA ASP A 74 -8.13 8.26 -4.00
C ASP A 74 -7.93 6.90 -3.32
N TYR A 75 -6.68 6.42 -3.23
CA TYR A 75 -6.30 5.21 -2.52
C TYR A 75 -5.06 5.40 -1.67
N VAL A 76 -5.06 4.82 -0.46
CA VAL A 76 -3.88 4.76 0.41
C VAL A 76 -3.70 3.32 0.88
N PHE A 77 -2.57 2.73 0.53
CA PHE A 77 -2.20 1.36 0.86
C PHE A 77 -1.00 1.36 1.81
N ALA A 78 -1.27 1.23 3.12
CA ALA A 78 -0.24 1.09 4.14
C ALA A 78 0.07 -0.39 4.38
N GLU A 79 1.24 -0.68 4.95
CA GLU A 79 1.72 -2.04 5.23
C GLU A 79 1.64 -2.94 3.98
N ASN A 80 2.11 -2.43 2.84
CA ASN A 80 2.04 -3.06 1.52
C ASN A 80 0.60 -3.43 1.09
N GLY A 81 -0.38 -2.61 1.48
CA GLY A 81 -1.79 -2.81 1.16
C GLY A 81 -2.53 -3.75 2.09
N THR A 82 -1.92 -4.13 3.22
CA THR A 82 -2.61 -4.85 4.28
C THR A 82 -3.64 -3.95 5.00
N VAL A 83 -3.36 -2.64 5.03
CA VAL A 83 -4.28 -1.58 5.45
C VAL A 83 -4.64 -0.72 4.24
N GLN A 84 -5.93 -0.56 3.96
CA GLN A 84 -6.39 0.09 2.73
C GLN A 84 -7.45 1.16 2.99
N TYR A 85 -7.25 2.34 2.42
CA TYR A 85 -8.26 3.39 2.32
C TYR A 85 -8.61 3.62 0.86
N LYS A 86 -9.90 3.82 0.60
CA LYS A 86 -10.44 4.21 -0.70
C LYS A 86 -11.44 5.34 -0.53
N HIS A 87 -11.19 6.45 -1.19
CA HIS A 87 -12.04 7.65 -1.17
C HIS A 87 -12.36 8.09 0.27
N GLY A 88 -11.33 8.21 1.12
CA GLY A 88 -11.49 8.56 2.54
C GLY A 88 -11.99 7.44 3.46
N ARG A 89 -12.43 6.30 2.92
CA ARG A 89 -13.01 5.20 3.72
C ARG A 89 -12.02 4.06 3.90
N LEU A 90 -11.84 3.61 5.14
CA LEU A 90 -11.13 2.37 5.44
C LEU A 90 -11.90 1.17 4.85
N LEU A 91 -11.25 0.41 3.98
CA LEU A 91 -11.82 -0.79 3.36
C LEU A 91 -11.54 -2.03 4.20
N SER A 92 -10.27 -2.26 4.54
CA SER A 92 -9.85 -3.44 5.26
C SER A 92 -8.56 -3.19 6.03
N LYS A 93 -8.44 -3.91 7.14
CA LYS A 93 -7.18 -4.23 7.80
C LYS A 93 -7.11 -5.74 7.87
N GLN A 94 -6.32 -6.37 7.02
CA GLN A 94 -5.99 -7.78 7.20
C GLN A 94 -4.77 -7.90 8.09
N TRP A 95 -4.55 -9.04 8.73
CA TRP A 95 -3.30 -9.30 9.41
C TRP A 95 -2.82 -10.65 8.92
N ASN A 96 -1.61 -10.68 8.35
CA ASN A 96 -1.12 -11.84 7.61
C ASN A 96 -0.92 -13.08 8.50
N LEU A 97 -1.04 -12.99 9.83
CA LEU A 97 -0.86 -14.14 10.72
C LEU A 97 -1.77 -15.31 10.38
N HIS A 98 -3.03 -15.07 9.99
CA HIS A 98 -3.93 -16.18 9.63
C HIS A 98 -3.45 -16.90 8.36
N ARG A 99 -3.06 -16.13 7.32
CA ARG A 99 -2.54 -16.67 6.06
C ARG A 99 -1.16 -17.31 6.20
N VAL A 100 -0.28 -16.76 7.03
CA VAL A 100 1.03 -17.35 7.32
C VAL A 100 0.86 -18.65 8.10
N SER A 101 -0.10 -18.71 9.02
CA SER A 101 -0.43 -19.93 9.76
C SER A 101 -1.01 -21.01 8.84
N GLU A 102 -1.92 -20.65 7.93
CA GLU A 102 -2.46 -21.53 6.89
C GLU A 102 -1.36 -22.01 5.94
N TRP A 103 -0.50 -21.11 5.45
CA TRP A 103 0.63 -21.46 4.60
C TRP A 103 1.60 -22.41 5.32
N HIS A 104 1.90 -22.15 6.59
CA HIS A 104 2.67 -23.06 7.44
C HIS A 104 2.00 -24.42 7.58
N ALA A 105 0.69 -24.46 7.81
CA ALA A 105 -0.07 -25.70 7.95
C ALA A 105 -0.06 -26.53 6.65
N GLU A 106 -0.23 -25.89 5.49
CA GLU A 106 -0.23 -26.55 4.18
C GLU A 106 1.17 -27.05 3.76
N HIS A 107 2.22 -26.28 4.02
CA HIS A 107 3.57 -26.56 3.49
C HIS A 107 4.49 -27.34 4.42
N LEU A 108 4.20 -27.45 5.72
CA LEU A 108 4.93 -28.34 6.63
C LEU A 108 4.29 -29.74 6.74
N ALA A 109 3.00 -29.90 6.45
CA ALA A 109 2.36 -31.22 6.36
C ALA A 109 2.92 -32.11 5.23
N HIS A 110 3.67 -31.53 4.29
CA HIS A 110 4.25 -32.21 3.13
C HIS A 110 5.79 -32.35 3.19
N ARG A 111 6.43 -32.09 4.33
CA ARG A 111 7.87 -32.38 4.45
C ARG A 111 8.07 -33.88 4.75
N PRO A 112 8.76 -34.65 3.88
CA PRO A 112 9.35 -35.91 4.32
C PRO A 112 10.36 -35.57 5.42
N GLU A 113 10.29 -36.31 6.51
CA GLU A 113 11.14 -36.20 7.68
C GLU A 113 12.62 -35.99 7.27
N LEU A 114 13.23 -34.91 7.74
CA LEU A 114 14.68 -34.82 7.79
C LEU A 114 15.14 -35.92 8.75
N HIS A 115 15.68 -37.00 8.18
CA HIS A 115 16.22 -38.14 8.92
C HIS A 115 17.12 -37.67 10.08
N PRO A 116 16.89 -38.15 11.32
CA PRO A 116 17.83 -37.93 12.40
C PRO A 116 18.97 -38.94 12.23
N GLY A 117 20.12 -38.52 11.70
CA GLY A 117 21.22 -39.46 11.53
C GLY A 117 22.45 -38.92 10.85
N ARG A 118 23.31 -38.23 11.61
CA ARG A 118 24.72 -38.62 11.79
C ARG A 118 25.38 -37.68 12.80
N ALA A 119 25.49 -38.17 14.02
CA ALA A 119 26.53 -37.73 14.94
C ALA A 119 27.89 -37.90 14.25
N ASN A 120 28.60 -36.80 14.01
CA ASN A 120 29.99 -36.87 13.59
C ASN A 120 30.87 -36.97 14.84
N ARG A 121 31.35 -38.19 15.07
CA ARG A 121 32.38 -38.59 16.02
C ARG A 121 33.71 -38.58 15.25
N VAL A 122 34.72 -37.92 15.82
CA VAL A 122 36.18 -38.14 15.63
C VAL A 122 36.77 -37.85 14.24
N LEU A 123 37.59 -36.81 14.13
CA LEU A 123 39.06 -36.88 14.22
C LEU A 123 39.58 -35.64 14.94
#